data_AF-A0A9X6KPV6-F1
#
_entry.id   AF-A0A9X6KPV6-F1
#
_cell.length_a   1.000
_cell.length_b   1.000
_cell.length_c   1.000
_cell.angle_alpha   90.00
_cell.angle_beta   90.00
_cell.angle_gamma   90.00
#
_symmetry.space_group_name_H-M   'P 1'
#
loop_
_entity.id
_entity.type
_entity.pdbx_description
1 polymer ?
#
loop_
_entity_poly.entity_id
_entity_poly.type
_entity_poly.pdbx_seq_one_letter_code
_entity_poly.pdbx_strand_id
1 'polypeptide(L)'
;HTRIECTIGIAPNPLMSKVALDIEAKKNKEGIAYWKYEDVPTKLWSIRPLNKFWGISYKTEEKLNRKGIHSIGDLANYPLKYLKQSFGKIGEELHLHSNGIDFSRISEKYVPATTSIGKSQILMRDYTIEEFPIVLLEHIEEVCYRLRRQNKLAQTVQFSVGYSKSYNGGIKKTHTLSRPTNLTMDIYKICTYFLHQQYTGEPIRSINISLTNLIREGEEQISLFDNVTQREQEVKLTKVMDEIRTRFGKNSILRGISYTHSATARHRNTLIGGHKS
;
A
#
# COMPACT_ATOMS: atom_id res chain seq x y z
N HIS A 1 19.17 19.05 -20.46
CA HIS A 1 17.93 19.71 -19.97
C HIS A 1 16.76 18.77 -20.10
N THR A 2 16.02 18.51 -19.02
CA THR A 2 14.92 17.51 -18.97
C THR A 2 13.60 17.98 -19.58
N ARG A 3 13.43 19.28 -19.87
CA ARG A 3 12.17 19.91 -20.36
C ARG A 3 10.94 19.65 -19.47
N ILE A 4 11.17 19.39 -18.18
CA ILE A 4 10.11 19.20 -17.18
C ILE A 4 10.10 20.43 -16.29
N GLU A 5 8.95 21.08 -16.18
CA GLU A 5 8.74 22.21 -15.27
C GLU A 5 8.54 21.69 -13.83
N CYS A 6 9.21 22.34 -12.88
CA CYS A 6 9.16 21.99 -11.47
C CYS A 6 8.64 23.18 -10.66
N THR A 7 7.93 22.89 -9.58
CA THR A 7 7.48 23.89 -8.60
C THR A 7 8.20 23.70 -7.28
N ILE A 8 8.45 24.79 -6.55
CA ILE A 8 9.29 24.81 -5.35
C ILE A 8 8.55 25.54 -4.22
N GLY A 9 8.37 24.87 -3.09
CA GLY A 9 7.90 25.49 -1.85
C GLY A 9 9.04 25.57 -0.85
N ILE A 10 9.26 26.74 -0.28
CA ILE A 10 10.36 27.03 0.65
C ILE A 10 9.76 27.51 1.97
N ALA A 11 10.08 26.82 3.08
CA ALA A 11 9.63 27.22 4.41
C ALA A 11 10.58 26.66 5.51
N PRO A 12 10.39 27.02 6.80
CA PRO A 12 11.28 26.61 7.89
C PRO A 12 11.32 25.11 8.19
N ASN A 13 10.31 24.34 7.76
CA ASN A 13 10.23 22.90 7.98
C ASN A 13 9.57 22.16 6.79
N PRO A 14 9.67 20.82 6.72
CA PRO A 14 9.15 20.02 5.61
C PRO A 14 7.64 20.16 5.41
N LEU A 15 6.86 20.14 6.49
CA LEU A 15 5.41 20.36 6.45
C LEU A 15 5.05 21.67 5.75
N MET A 16 5.55 22.80 6.26
CA MET A 16 5.24 24.12 5.70
C MET A 16 5.72 24.24 4.25
N SER A 17 6.88 23.66 3.93
CA SER A 17 7.42 23.66 2.56
C SER A 17 6.48 22.91 1.61
N LYS A 18 5.94 21.76 2.05
CA LYS A 18 4.98 20.97 1.28
C LYS A 18 3.65 21.71 1.09
N VAL A 19 3.16 22.39 2.13
CA VAL A 19 1.91 23.15 2.07
C VAL A 19 2.07 24.39 1.18
N ALA A 20 3.16 25.14 1.31
CA ALA A 20 3.48 26.28 0.44
C ALA A 20 3.54 25.86 -1.04
N LEU A 21 4.17 24.70 -1.31
CA LEU A 21 4.21 24.10 -2.64
C LEU A 21 2.81 23.82 -3.19
N ASP A 22 1.96 23.13 -2.41
CA ASP A 22 0.65 22.68 -2.88
C ASP A 22 -0.37 23.82 -3.03
N ILE A 23 -0.33 24.81 -2.14
CA ILE A 23 -1.35 25.86 -2.05
C ILE A 23 -1.01 27.07 -2.91
N GLU A 24 0.26 27.48 -2.96
CA GLU A 24 0.72 28.74 -3.57
C GLU A 24 1.64 28.50 -4.78
N ALA A 25 2.72 27.72 -4.63
CA ALA A 25 3.74 27.60 -5.67
C ALA A 25 3.18 27.05 -6.99
N LYS A 26 2.31 26.03 -6.92
CA LYS A 26 1.65 25.44 -8.11
C LYS A 26 0.73 26.39 -8.88
N LYS A 27 0.29 27.48 -8.25
CA LYS A 27 -0.60 28.47 -8.86
C LYS A 27 0.16 29.73 -9.27
N ASN A 28 1.36 29.92 -8.74
CA ASN A 28 2.21 31.05 -9.08
C ASN A 28 2.84 30.83 -10.46
N LYS A 29 2.97 31.92 -11.23
CA LYS A 29 3.56 31.88 -12.59
C LYS A 29 5.03 31.48 -12.57
N GLU A 30 5.76 31.88 -11.52
CA GLU A 30 7.17 31.52 -11.33
C GLU A 30 7.36 30.10 -10.80
N GLY A 31 6.29 29.45 -10.33
CA GLY A 31 6.34 28.11 -9.75
C GLY A 31 7.01 28.04 -8.38
N ILE A 32 7.31 29.18 -7.74
CA ILE A 32 8.01 29.26 -6.44
C ILE A 32 7.10 29.94 -5.39
N ALA A 33 7.09 29.42 -4.17
CA ALA A 33 6.48 30.07 -3.01
C ALA A 33 7.40 30.00 -1.78
N TYR A 34 7.39 31.07 -0.99
CA TYR A 34 8.20 31.20 0.22
C TYR A 34 7.32 31.59 1.41
N TRP A 35 7.35 30.79 2.48
CA TRP A 35 6.54 30.98 3.69
C TRP A 35 7.44 31.11 4.93
N LYS A 36 7.06 31.99 5.86
CA LYS A 36 7.64 32.15 7.20
C LYS A 36 6.60 31.86 8.27
N TYR A 37 7.02 31.81 9.54
CA TYR A 37 6.09 31.66 10.67
C TYR A 37 5.09 32.82 10.78
N GLU A 38 5.48 34.01 10.35
CA GLU A 38 4.60 35.19 10.27
C GLU A 38 3.43 34.99 9.29
N ASP A 39 3.59 34.13 8.29
CA ASP A 39 2.55 33.81 7.30
C ASP A 39 1.53 32.78 7.81
N VAL A 40 1.77 32.14 8.97
CA VAL A 40 0.88 31.08 9.49
C VAL A 40 -0.56 31.58 9.70
N PRO A 41 -0.81 32.72 10.37
CA PRO A 41 -2.18 33.19 10.61
C PRO A 41 -2.92 33.57 9.33
N THR A 42 -2.23 34.07 8.30
CA THR A 42 -2.85 34.58 7.08
C THR A 42 -2.97 33.51 5.99
N LYS A 43 -1.93 32.69 5.80
CA LYS A 43 -1.84 31.68 4.73
C LYS A 43 -2.20 30.27 5.19
N LEU A 44 -1.66 29.80 6.32
CA LEU A 44 -1.87 28.41 6.77
C LEU A 44 -3.29 28.23 7.33
N TRP A 45 -3.71 29.14 8.21
CA TRP A 45 -5.00 29.05 8.91
C TRP A 45 -6.21 29.24 7.99
N SER A 46 -6.03 29.96 6.88
CA SER A 46 -7.08 30.19 5.88
C SER A 46 -7.35 28.99 4.97
N ILE A 47 -6.56 27.91 5.06
CA ILE A 47 -6.75 26.71 4.25
C ILE A 47 -8.10 26.06 4.55
N ARG A 48 -8.94 25.99 3.51
CA ARG A 48 -10.22 25.28 3.46
C ARG A 48 -10.44 24.66 2.06
N PRO A 49 -11.13 23.52 1.94
CA PRO A 49 -11.46 22.53 2.98
C PRO A 49 -10.23 21.91 3.69
N LEU A 50 -10.45 21.26 4.83
CA LEU A 50 -9.37 20.75 5.70
C LEU A 50 -8.53 19.69 5.01
N ASN A 51 -9.12 18.88 4.12
CA ASN A 51 -8.42 17.86 3.34
C ASN A 51 -7.38 18.40 2.34
N LYS A 52 -7.34 19.72 2.08
CA LYS A 52 -6.26 20.35 1.31
C LYS A 52 -4.97 20.46 2.11
N PHE A 53 -5.05 20.37 3.43
CA PHE A 53 -3.90 20.36 4.30
C PHE A 53 -3.26 18.97 4.35
N TRP A 54 -1.93 18.94 4.24
CA TRP A 54 -1.18 17.69 4.27
C TRP A 54 -1.36 16.97 5.61
N GLY A 55 -1.76 15.70 5.57
CA GLY A 55 -2.03 14.89 6.77
C GLY A 55 -3.51 14.79 7.16
N ILE A 56 -4.42 15.55 6.52
CA ILE A 56 -5.87 15.44 6.76
C ILE A 56 -6.55 14.74 5.57
N SER A 57 -7.15 13.58 5.84
CA SER A 57 -7.99 12.86 4.86
C SER A 57 -9.44 13.34 4.90
N TYR A 58 -10.24 13.04 3.86
CA TYR A 58 -11.69 13.31 3.86
C TYR A 58 -12.41 12.75 5.10
N LYS A 59 -12.02 11.55 5.58
CA LYS A 59 -12.61 10.95 6.78
C LYS A 59 -12.20 11.67 8.06
N THR A 60 -10.96 12.17 8.10
CA THR A 60 -10.46 12.96 9.23
C THR A 60 -11.16 14.32 9.24
N GLU A 61 -11.29 14.96 8.09
CA GLU A 61 -12.06 16.20 7.90
C GLU A 61 -13.51 16.03 8.36
N GLU A 62 -14.21 14.96 7.98
CA GLU A 62 -15.58 14.72 8.43
C GLU A 62 -15.68 14.63 9.97
N LYS A 63 -14.73 13.97 10.62
CA LYS A 63 -14.66 13.89 12.09
C LYS A 63 -14.36 15.25 12.74
N LEU A 64 -13.50 16.06 12.12
CA LEU A 64 -13.17 17.41 12.58
C LEU A 64 -14.37 18.36 12.40
N ASN A 65 -15.05 18.30 11.25
CA ASN A 65 -16.26 19.07 10.96
C ASN A 65 -17.37 18.77 11.97
N ARG A 66 -17.55 17.50 12.37
CA ARG A 66 -18.51 17.12 13.44
C ARG A 66 -18.20 17.74 14.81
N LYS A 67 -16.98 18.27 15.01
CA LYS A 67 -16.54 18.98 16.22
C LYS A 67 -16.57 20.50 16.06
N GLY A 68 -17.10 21.01 14.94
CA GLY A 68 -17.14 22.45 14.61
C GLY A 68 -15.82 23.01 14.07
N ILE A 69 -14.86 22.15 13.74
CA ILE A 69 -13.57 22.56 13.18
C ILE A 69 -13.69 22.55 11.65
N HIS A 70 -13.65 23.71 11.02
CA HIS A 70 -13.88 23.86 9.57
C HIS A 70 -12.69 24.49 8.82
N SER A 71 -11.61 24.86 9.53
CA SER A 71 -10.34 25.34 8.98
C SER A 71 -9.16 24.94 9.83
N ILE A 72 -7.98 25.11 9.25
CA ILE A 72 -6.72 24.93 9.96
C ILE A 72 -6.58 25.92 11.11
N GLY A 73 -7.07 27.16 10.96
CA GLY A 73 -7.15 28.11 12.08
C GLY A 73 -8.03 27.61 13.22
N ASP A 74 -9.20 27.04 12.93
CA ASP A 74 -10.07 26.46 13.95
C ASP A 74 -9.35 25.28 14.65
N LEU A 75 -8.62 24.45 13.90
CA LEU A 75 -7.86 23.31 14.42
C LEU A 75 -6.68 23.75 15.30
N ALA A 76 -5.99 24.83 14.91
CA ALA A 76 -4.89 25.44 15.65
C ALA A 76 -5.33 26.02 17.00
N ASN A 77 -6.54 26.58 17.07
CA ASN A 77 -7.09 27.16 18.29
C ASN A 77 -7.93 26.18 19.12
N TYR A 78 -8.20 24.97 18.60
CA TYR A 78 -8.98 23.97 19.31
C TYR A 78 -8.18 23.36 20.48
N PRO A 79 -8.76 23.16 21.68
CA PRO A 79 -7.99 22.71 22.83
C PRO A 79 -7.36 21.32 22.61
N LEU A 80 -6.03 21.25 22.73
CA LEU A 80 -5.22 20.06 22.51
C LEU A 80 -5.72 18.82 23.28
N LYS A 81 -6.22 19.02 24.51
CA LYS A 81 -6.77 17.94 25.36
C LYS A 81 -7.85 17.13 24.64
N TYR A 82 -8.79 17.81 23.97
CA TYR A 82 -9.91 17.16 23.28
C TYR A 82 -9.48 16.51 21.95
N LEU A 83 -8.47 17.06 21.28
CA LEU A 83 -7.87 16.43 20.09
C LEU A 83 -7.15 15.15 20.47
N LYS A 84 -6.33 15.16 21.54
CA LYS A 84 -5.68 13.96 22.08
C LYS A 84 -6.69 12.89 22.46
N GLN A 85 -7.79 13.27 23.12
CA GLN A 85 -8.85 12.31 23.49
C GLN A 85 -9.53 11.68 22.26
N SER A 86 -9.70 12.44 21.18
CA SER A 86 -10.45 11.98 20.01
C SER A 86 -9.59 11.24 18.96
N PHE A 87 -8.32 11.63 18.82
CA PHE A 87 -7.42 11.17 17.75
C PHE A 87 -6.11 10.58 18.27
N GLY A 88 -5.88 10.56 19.60
CA GLY A 88 -4.63 10.08 20.20
C GLY A 88 -3.43 10.96 19.82
N LYS A 89 -2.28 10.31 19.56
CA LYS A 89 -1.03 10.99 19.13
C LYS A 89 -1.22 11.81 17.85
N ILE A 90 -2.05 11.34 16.92
CA ILE A 90 -2.36 12.08 15.68
C ILE A 90 -3.06 13.40 15.98
N GLY A 91 -3.87 13.48 17.04
CA GLY A 91 -4.53 14.72 17.44
C GLY A 91 -3.55 15.81 17.89
N GLU A 92 -2.46 15.39 18.54
CA GLU A 92 -1.37 16.28 18.93
C GLU A 92 -0.57 16.76 17.72
N GLU A 93 -0.22 15.82 16.84
CA GLU A 93 0.46 16.12 15.59
C GLU A 93 -0.35 17.10 14.73
N LEU A 94 -1.66 16.88 14.57
CA LEU A 94 -2.56 17.78 13.84
C LEU A 94 -2.60 19.20 14.43
N HIS A 95 -2.56 19.32 15.76
CA HIS A 95 -2.57 20.62 16.44
C HIS A 95 -1.24 21.37 16.30
N LEU A 96 -0.11 20.65 16.34
CA LEU A 96 1.21 21.24 16.08
C LEU A 96 1.33 21.65 14.61
N HIS A 97 0.91 20.77 13.70
CA HIS A 97 0.94 21.00 12.26
C HIS A 97 0.06 22.19 11.85
N SER A 98 -1.12 22.35 12.45
CA SER A 98 -1.97 23.51 12.18
C SER A 98 -1.39 24.83 12.66
N ASN A 99 -0.41 24.80 13.56
CA ASN A 99 0.40 25.95 13.98
C ASN A 99 1.74 26.06 13.21
N GLY A 100 1.93 25.26 12.15
CA GLY A 100 3.13 25.27 11.32
C GLY A 100 4.35 24.62 11.99
N ILE A 101 4.16 23.85 13.06
CA ILE A 101 5.23 23.22 13.83
C ILE A 101 5.38 21.77 13.37
N ASP A 102 6.53 21.41 12.80
CA ASP A 102 6.92 20.05 12.45
C ASP A 102 8.36 19.82 12.91
N PHE A 103 8.57 18.77 13.70
CA PHE A 103 9.87 18.41 14.27
C PHE A 103 10.65 17.40 13.41
N SER A 104 10.09 16.98 12.27
CA SER A 104 10.70 16.02 11.36
C SER A 104 12.04 16.52 10.84
N ARG A 105 13.08 15.70 11.00
CA ARG A 105 14.42 15.99 10.49
C ARG A 105 14.66 15.24 9.20
N ILE A 106 14.96 15.95 8.11
CA ILE A 106 15.23 15.35 6.79
C ILE A 106 16.41 14.36 6.84
N SER A 107 17.37 14.59 7.74
CA SER A 107 18.51 13.70 7.96
C SER A 107 18.13 12.34 8.54
N GLU A 108 16.98 12.23 9.21
CA GLU A 108 16.51 10.98 9.81
C GLU A 108 15.76 10.15 8.77
N LYS A 109 16.39 9.07 8.31
CA LYS A 109 15.74 8.13 7.40
C LYS A 109 14.64 7.38 8.16
N TYR A 110 13.41 7.46 7.66
CA TYR A 110 12.31 6.67 8.18
C TYR A 110 12.61 5.17 8.03
N VAL A 111 12.65 4.46 9.16
CA VAL A 111 12.73 2.99 9.19
C VAL A 111 11.34 2.47 9.52
N PRO A 112 10.64 1.81 8.57
CA PRO A 112 9.33 1.25 8.84
C PRO A 112 9.40 0.21 9.94
N ALA A 113 8.55 0.32 10.96
CA ALA A 113 8.45 -0.68 12.04
C ALA A 113 8.10 -2.08 11.51
N THR A 114 7.34 -2.13 10.42
CA THR A 114 6.96 -3.37 9.74
C THR A 114 7.13 -3.20 8.24
N THR A 115 7.81 -4.14 7.60
CA THR A 115 7.84 -4.24 6.14
C THR A 115 6.80 -5.24 5.66
N SER A 116 6.07 -4.89 4.60
CA SER A 116 5.19 -5.81 3.90
C SER A 116 5.63 -5.96 2.44
N ILE A 117 5.34 -7.11 1.85
CA ILE A 117 5.50 -7.32 0.42
C ILE A 117 4.13 -7.68 -0.12
N GLY A 118 3.57 -6.77 -0.90
CA GLY A 118 2.25 -6.95 -1.47
C GLY A 118 2.15 -6.44 -2.89
N LYS A 119 0.99 -6.74 -3.47
CA LYS A 119 0.56 -6.30 -4.77
C LYS A 119 -0.95 -6.09 -4.75
N SER A 120 -1.37 -4.96 -5.29
CA SER A 120 -2.77 -4.65 -5.55
C SER A 120 -2.97 -4.30 -7.01
N GLN A 121 -4.11 -4.68 -7.57
CA GLN A 121 -4.47 -4.36 -8.94
C GLN A 121 -5.99 -4.20 -9.09
N ILE A 122 -6.39 -3.17 -9.82
CA ILE A 122 -7.72 -3.08 -10.42
C ILE A 122 -7.67 -3.88 -11.73
N LEU A 123 -8.54 -4.87 -11.87
CA LEU A 123 -8.62 -5.75 -13.03
C LEU A 123 -9.18 -4.98 -14.24
N MET A 124 -8.79 -5.40 -15.44
CA MET A 124 -9.20 -4.74 -16.69
C MET A 124 -10.65 -5.04 -17.05
N ARG A 125 -11.18 -6.16 -16.58
CA ARG A 125 -12.57 -6.60 -16.70
C ARG A 125 -13.05 -7.19 -15.40
N ASP A 126 -14.34 -7.50 -15.35
CA ASP A 126 -14.95 -8.21 -14.24
C ASP A 126 -14.65 -9.71 -14.37
N TYR A 127 -14.36 -10.34 -13.23
CA TYR A 127 -14.00 -11.75 -13.14
C TYR A 127 -15.06 -12.52 -12.36
N THR A 128 -15.39 -13.72 -12.83
CA THR A 128 -16.22 -14.66 -12.08
C THR A 128 -15.39 -15.47 -11.09
N ILE A 129 -16.06 -16.20 -10.19
CA ILE A 129 -15.39 -17.05 -9.19
C ILE A 129 -14.62 -18.22 -9.82
N GLU A 130 -14.97 -18.65 -11.03
CA GLU A 130 -14.27 -19.71 -11.76
C GLU A 130 -12.97 -19.17 -12.39
N GLU A 131 -12.98 -17.92 -12.85
CA GLU A 131 -11.83 -17.30 -13.53
C GLU A 131 -10.85 -16.67 -12.54
N PHE A 132 -11.35 -16.11 -11.44
CA PHE A 132 -10.55 -15.37 -10.48
C PHE A 132 -9.37 -16.16 -9.86
N PRO A 133 -9.47 -17.47 -9.56
CA PRO A 133 -8.35 -18.26 -9.02
C PRO A 133 -7.10 -18.22 -9.91
N ILE A 134 -7.26 -18.06 -11.23
CA ILE A 134 -6.16 -17.92 -12.19
C ILE A 134 -5.36 -16.66 -11.87
N VAL A 135 -6.04 -15.52 -11.78
CA VAL A 135 -5.42 -14.22 -11.51
C VAL A 135 -4.88 -14.15 -10.08
N LEU A 136 -5.58 -14.77 -9.13
CA LEU A 136 -5.13 -14.91 -7.76
C LEU A 136 -3.78 -15.62 -7.69
N LEU A 137 -3.65 -16.77 -8.35
CA LEU A 137 -2.39 -17.52 -8.38
C LEU A 137 -1.24 -16.72 -8.99
N GLU A 138 -1.50 -15.99 -10.09
CA GLU A 138 -0.49 -15.12 -10.72
C GLU A 138 0.01 -14.01 -9.80
N HIS A 139 -0.91 -13.41 -9.02
CA HIS A 139 -0.55 -12.36 -8.07
C HIS A 139 0.27 -12.92 -6.90
N ILE A 140 -0.15 -14.06 -6.34
CA ILE A 140 0.59 -14.72 -5.26
C ILE A 140 1.97 -15.10 -5.74
N GLU A 141 2.09 -15.67 -6.95
CA GLU A 141 3.39 -16.11 -7.47
C GLU A 141 4.37 -14.95 -7.64
N GLU A 142 3.90 -13.78 -8.09
CA GLU A 142 4.74 -12.58 -8.20
C GLU A 142 5.12 -12.01 -6.83
N VAL A 143 4.20 -12.00 -5.87
CA VAL A 143 4.46 -11.55 -4.50
C VAL A 143 5.47 -12.48 -3.81
N CYS A 144 5.30 -13.79 -3.94
CA CYS A 144 6.22 -14.78 -3.39
C CYS A 144 7.60 -14.74 -4.07
N TYR A 145 7.66 -14.51 -5.39
CA TYR A 145 8.93 -14.27 -6.09
C TYR A 145 9.69 -13.08 -5.50
N ARG A 146 9.00 -11.95 -5.26
CA ARG A 146 9.60 -10.77 -4.61
C ARG A 146 10.01 -11.04 -3.17
N LEU A 147 9.23 -11.83 -2.43
CA LEU A 147 9.56 -12.24 -1.06
C LEU A 147 10.85 -13.07 -1.02
N ARG A 148 10.98 -14.06 -1.91
CA ARG A 148 12.18 -14.92 -2.01
C ARG A 148 13.40 -14.16 -2.50
N ARG A 149 13.25 -13.20 -3.42
CA ARG A 149 14.35 -12.29 -3.78
C ARG A 149 14.90 -11.46 -2.63
N GLN A 150 14.12 -11.28 -1.55
CA GLN A 150 14.57 -10.63 -0.33
C GLN A 150 15.04 -11.62 0.75
N ASN A 151 15.13 -12.93 0.45
CA ASN A 151 15.43 -14.01 1.40
C ASN A 151 14.56 -13.97 2.65
N LYS A 152 13.25 -13.76 2.45
CA LYS A 152 12.26 -13.64 3.53
C LYS A 152 11.19 -14.71 3.44
N LEU A 153 10.53 -14.94 4.57
CA LEU A 153 9.34 -15.76 4.74
C LEU A 153 8.23 -14.87 5.31
N ALA A 154 6.97 -15.19 5.03
CA ALA A 154 5.83 -14.45 5.55
C ALA A 154 5.00 -15.32 6.49
N GLN A 155 4.64 -14.77 7.65
CA GLN A 155 3.76 -15.45 8.60
C GLN A 155 2.30 -15.03 8.42
N THR A 156 2.04 -13.79 8.00
CA THR A 156 0.67 -13.28 7.88
C THR A 156 0.32 -12.93 6.45
N VAL A 157 -0.75 -13.56 5.95
CA VAL A 157 -1.34 -13.31 4.64
C VAL A 157 -2.54 -12.39 4.80
N GLN A 158 -2.50 -11.23 4.16
CA GLN A 158 -3.61 -10.31 4.02
C GLN A 158 -4.10 -10.37 2.58
N PHE A 159 -5.37 -10.70 2.39
CA PHE A 159 -5.99 -10.82 1.08
C PHE A 159 -7.27 -10.00 1.07
N SER A 160 -7.48 -9.23 0.00
CA SER A 160 -8.76 -8.60 -0.24
C SER A 160 -9.17 -8.61 -1.71
N VAL A 161 -10.47 -8.71 -1.91
CA VAL A 161 -11.15 -8.64 -3.19
C VAL A 161 -12.16 -7.51 -3.11
N GLY A 162 -12.20 -6.66 -4.13
CA GLY A 162 -13.27 -5.67 -4.28
C GLY A 162 -14.14 -6.01 -5.48
N TYR A 163 -15.45 -5.83 -5.31
CA TYR A 163 -16.43 -6.08 -6.36
C TYR A 163 -16.51 -4.92 -7.36
N SER A 164 -17.20 -5.16 -8.48
CA SER A 164 -17.44 -4.14 -9.53
C SER A 164 -18.22 -2.94 -8.97
N LYS A 165 -18.08 -1.76 -9.60
CA LYS A 165 -18.60 -0.48 -9.06
C LYS A 165 -20.10 -0.48 -8.74
N SER A 166 -20.87 -1.31 -9.43
CA SER A 166 -22.31 -1.48 -9.21
C SER A 166 -22.62 -2.19 -7.87
N TYR A 167 -21.62 -2.80 -7.25
CA TYR A 167 -21.69 -3.54 -6.00
C TYR A 167 -20.82 -2.87 -4.96
N ASN A 168 -21.36 -2.68 -3.76
CA ASN A 168 -20.60 -2.14 -2.65
C ASN A 168 -19.93 -3.26 -1.87
N GLY A 169 -18.66 -3.06 -1.51
CA GLY A 169 -17.93 -3.93 -0.61
C GLY A 169 -16.97 -4.88 -1.31
N GLY A 170 -16.74 -6.01 -0.66
CA GLY A 170 -15.72 -6.97 -1.02
C GLY A 170 -15.27 -7.83 0.15
N ILE A 171 -14.42 -8.80 -0.13
CA ILE A 171 -13.87 -9.71 0.88
C ILE A 171 -12.57 -9.10 1.39
N LYS A 172 -12.40 -9.06 2.72
CA LYS A 172 -11.11 -8.73 3.33
C LYS A 172 -10.82 -9.73 4.45
N LYS A 173 -9.71 -10.46 4.31
CA LYS A 173 -9.27 -11.43 5.31
C LYS A 173 -7.79 -11.29 5.62
N THR A 174 -7.47 -11.61 6.85
CA THR A 174 -6.11 -11.68 7.37
C THR A 174 -5.98 -12.98 8.09
N HIS A 175 -4.93 -13.74 7.77
CA HIS A 175 -4.68 -15.02 8.36
C HIS A 175 -3.20 -15.13 8.71
N THR A 176 -2.91 -15.47 9.96
CA THR A 176 -1.56 -15.70 10.45
C THR A 176 -1.33 -17.20 10.52
N LEU A 177 -0.38 -17.67 9.71
CA LEU A 177 0.09 -19.04 9.68
C LEU A 177 0.84 -19.37 10.98
N SER A 178 0.72 -20.62 11.43
CA SER A 178 1.59 -21.16 12.49
C SER A 178 3.05 -21.14 12.06
N ARG A 179 3.33 -21.60 10.83
CA ARG A 179 4.67 -21.63 10.23
C ARG A 179 4.78 -20.60 9.09
N PRO A 180 5.79 -19.72 9.11
CA PRO A 180 6.08 -18.82 8.00
C PRO A 180 6.35 -19.58 6.69
N THR A 181 5.94 -18.99 5.57
CA THR A 181 6.12 -19.61 4.24
C THR A 181 6.47 -18.58 3.18
N ASN A 182 7.17 -19.04 2.15
CA ASN A 182 7.36 -18.32 0.89
C ASN A 182 6.86 -19.15 -0.31
N LEU A 183 6.17 -20.27 -0.06
CA LEU A 183 5.66 -21.14 -1.11
C LEU A 183 4.33 -20.60 -1.64
N THR A 184 4.23 -20.53 -2.96
CA THR A 184 3.04 -20.01 -3.66
C THR A 184 1.78 -20.80 -3.30
N MET A 185 1.88 -22.13 -3.23
CA MET A 185 0.71 -23.00 -3.03
C MET A 185 0.14 -22.93 -1.61
N ASP A 186 0.98 -22.72 -0.60
CA ASP A 186 0.52 -22.55 0.79
C ASP A 186 -0.40 -21.33 0.89
N ILE A 187 0.05 -20.20 0.34
CA ILE A 187 -0.68 -18.94 0.36
C ILE A 187 -1.92 -19.03 -0.53
N TYR A 188 -1.80 -19.66 -1.70
CA TYR A 188 -2.92 -19.85 -2.61
C TYR A 188 -4.07 -20.63 -1.98
N LYS A 189 -3.78 -21.76 -1.32
CA LYS A 189 -4.79 -22.58 -0.63
C LYS A 189 -5.56 -21.80 0.44
N ILE A 190 -4.88 -20.92 1.17
CA ILE A 190 -5.50 -20.08 2.20
C ILE A 190 -6.42 -19.04 1.57
N CYS A 191 -5.94 -18.34 0.54
CA CYS A 191 -6.73 -17.33 -0.16
C CYS A 191 -7.96 -17.95 -0.83
N THR A 192 -7.83 -19.11 -1.49
CA THR A 192 -8.96 -19.78 -2.12
C THR A 192 -9.96 -20.30 -1.10
N TYR A 193 -9.50 -20.86 0.02
CA TYR A 193 -10.38 -21.28 1.12
C TYR A 193 -11.26 -20.13 1.61
N PHE A 194 -10.68 -18.96 1.90
CA PHE A 194 -11.47 -17.81 2.35
C PHE A 194 -12.35 -17.21 1.26
N LEU A 195 -11.87 -17.24 0.01
CA LEU A 195 -12.66 -16.79 -1.13
C LEU A 195 -13.92 -17.63 -1.27
N HIS A 196 -13.83 -18.96 -1.29
CA HIS A 196 -15.00 -19.84 -1.44
C HIS A 196 -16.00 -19.72 -0.27
N GLN A 197 -15.52 -19.45 0.94
CA GLN A 197 -16.41 -19.31 2.10
C GLN A 197 -17.18 -17.99 2.16
N GLN A 198 -16.66 -16.92 1.58
CA GLN A 198 -17.20 -15.56 1.76
C GLN A 198 -17.66 -14.91 0.45
N TYR A 199 -17.52 -15.63 -0.66
CA TYR A 199 -17.98 -15.14 -1.95
C TYR A 199 -19.50 -15.05 -1.98
N THR A 200 -19.99 -13.85 -2.25
CA THR A 200 -21.41 -13.48 -2.22
C THR A 200 -22.06 -13.50 -3.60
N GLY A 201 -21.32 -13.83 -4.67
CA GLY A 201 -21.83 -13.98 -6.03
C GLY A 201 -21.48 -12.84 -7.00
N GLU A 202 -20.97 -11.73 -6.48
CA GLU A 202 -20.75 -10.51 -7.26
C GLU A 202 -19.46 -10.55 -8.10
N PRO A 203 -19.45 -9.92 -9.29
CA PRO A 203 -18.27 -9.88 -10.14
C PRO A 203 -17.10 -9.16 -9.48
N ILE A 204 -15.92 -9.78 -9.58
CA ILE A 204 -14.68 -9.31 -8.94
C ILE A 204 -13.95 -8.31 -9.84
N ARG A 205 -13.57 -7.16 -9.29
CA ARG A 205 -12.91 -6.06 -10.02
C ARG A 205 -11.54 -5.67 -9.48
N SER A 206 -11.22 -6.01 -8.24
CA SER A 206 -9.90 -5.71 -7.68
C SER A 206 -9.39 -6.83 -6.81
N ILE A 207 -8.07 -6.96 -6.77
CA ILE A 207 -7.35 -7.93 -5.96
C ILE A 207 -6.23 -7.22 -5.21
N ASN A 208 -6.04 -7.60 -3.96
CA ASN A 208 -4.91 -7.19 -3.13
C ASN A 208 -4.40 -8.40 -2.35
N ILE A 209 -3.09 -8.58 -2.37
CA ILE A 209 -2.37 -9.58 -1.60
C ILE A 209 -1.20 -8.88 -0.93
N SER A 210 -1.10 -8.99 0.39
CA SER A 210 -0.03 -8.40 1.17
C SER A 210 0.48 -9.43 2.18
N LEU A 211 1.78 -9.68 2.13
CA LEU A 211 2.49 -10.55 3.05
C LEU A 211 3.18 -9.70 4.12
N THR A 212 2.90 -10.04 5.37
CA THR A 212 3.32 -9.29 6.57
C THR A 212 3.91 -10.25 7.61
N ASN A 213 4.46 -9.70 8.70
CA ASN A 213 5.24 -10.45 9.69
C ASN A 213 6.34 -11.25 9.01
N LEU A 214 7.25 -10.52 8.37
CA LEU A 214 8.31 -11.09 7.57
C LEU A 214 9.50 -11.45 8.46
N ILE A 215 9.98 -12.69 8.34
CA ILE A 215 11.20 -13.16 8.97
C ILE A 215 12.23 -13.54 7.92
N ARG A 216 13.51 -13.64 8.27
CA ARG A 216 14.54 -14.08 7.33
C ARG A 216 14.45 -15.59 7.10
N GLU A 217 14.69 -16.03 5.88
CA GLU A 217 14.81 -17.45 5.57
C GLU A 217 15.98 -18.05 6.38
N GLY A 218 15.71 -19.16 7.09
CA GLY A 218 16.65 -19.79 8.01
C GLY A 218 16.44 -19.48 9.50
N GLU A 219 15.64 -18.47 9.83
CA GLU A 219 15.25 -18.14 11.23
C GLU A 219 13.95 -18.82 11.66
N GLU A 220 13.39 -19.70 10.83
CA GLU A 220 12.14 -20.41 11.11
C GLU A 220 12.34 -21.60 12.05
N GLN A 221 11.38 -21.79 12.97
CA GLN A 221 11.32 -23.02 13.76
C GLN A 221 10.79 -24.17 12.89
N ILE A 222 11.55 -25.26 12.84
CA ILE A 222 11.15 -26.48 12.15
C ILE A 222 10.10 -27.20 13.00
N SER A 223 8.99 -27.58 12.38
CA SER A 223 7.97 -28.42 13.00
C SER A 223 8.39 -29.90 12.92
N LEU A 224 8.25 -30.62 14.04
CA LEU A 224 8.50 -32.07 14.12
C LEU A 224 7.48 -32.91 13.35
N PHE A 225 6.31 -32.34 13.03
CA PHE A 225 5.19 -33.05 12.43
C PHE A 225 5.06 -32.79 10.92
N ASP A 226 5.94 -31.98 10.34
CA ASP A 226 5.88 -31.63 8.93
C ASP A 226 6.61 -32.68 8.08
N ASN A 227 6.09 -32.94 6.88
CA ASN A 227 6.82 -33.72 5.88
C ASN A 227 7.96 -32.87 5.30
N VAL A 228 9.12 -32.93 5.97
CA VAL A 228 10.31 -32.14 5.63
C VAL A 228 10.76 -32.40 4.20
N THR A 229 10.81 -33.66 3.78
CA THR A 229 11.30 -34.07 2.46
C THR A 229 10.47 -33.46 1.33
N GLN A 230 9.14 -33.53 1.42
CA GLN A 230 8.25 -32.93 0.42
C GLN A 230 8.44 -31.42 0.36
N ARG A 231 8.51 -30.76 1.52
CA ARG A 231 8.64 -29.31 1.58
C ARG A 231 9.98 -28.83 1.03
N GLU A 232 11.07 -29.55 1.29
CA GLU A 232 12.37 -29.26 0.69
C GLU A 232 12.34 -29.36 -0.83
N GLN A 233 11.64 -30.36 -1.39
CA GLN A 233 11.48 -30.50 -2.84
C GLN A 233 10.70 -29.32 -3.43
N GLU A 234 9.62 -28.88 -2.77
CA GLU A 234 8.84 -27.71 -3.21
C GLU A 234 9.66 -26.42 -3.16
N VAL A 235 10.47 -26.23 -2.11
CA VAL A 235 11.38 -25.09 -1.99
C VAL A 235 12.44 -25.13 -3.10
N LYS A 236 13.08 -26.28 -3.34
CA LYS A 236 14.07 -26.46 -4.41
C LYS A 236 13.48 -26.13 -5.78
N LEU A 237 12.32 -26.70 -6.10
CA LEU A 237 11.60 -26.42 -7.35
C LEU A 237 11.34 -24.92 -7.53
N THR A 238 10.89 -24.26 -6.45
CA THR A 238 10.58 -22.83 -6.47
C THR A 238 11.82 -21.98 -6.70
N LYS A 239 12.96 -22.32 -6.08
CA LYS A 239 14.24 -21.63 -6.31
C LYS A 239 14.71 -21.77 -7.76
N VAL A 240 14.64 -22.97 -8.33
CA VAL A 240 14.99 -23.21 -9.75
C VAL A 240 14.12 -22.38 -10.69
N MET A 241 12.80 -22.33 -10.46
CA MET A 241 11.90 -21.49 -11.26
C MET A 241 12.27 -20.01 -11.19
N ASP A 242 12.63 -19.52 -9.99
CA ASP A 242 13.01 -18.13 -9.77
C ASP A 242 14.34 -17.78 -10.44
N GLU A 243 15.32 -18.70 -10.45
CA GLU A 243 16.59 -18.54 -11.15
C GLU A 243 16.39 -18.40 -12.66
N ILE A 244 15.54 -19.24 -13.25
CA ILE A 244 15.18 -19.16 -14.67
C ILE A 244 14.51 -17.81 -15.00
N ARG A 245 13.61 -17.33 -14.13
CA ARG A 245 12.96 -16.02 -14.29
C ARG A 245 13.93 -14.85 -14.15
N THR A 246 14.89 -14.96 -13.24
CA THR A 246 15.91 -13.93 -13.02
C THR A 246 16.85 -13.82 -14.21
N ARG A 247 17.26 -14.95 -14.78
CA ARG A 247 18.21 -15.01 -15.90
C ARG A 247 17.59 -14.68 -17.26
N PHE A 248 16.38 -15.18 -17.54
CA PHE A 248 15.77 -15.11 -18.87
C PHE A 248 14.51 -14.21 -18.93
N GLY A 249 14.15 -13.56 -17.81
CA GLY A 249 13.03 -12.63 -17.73
C GLY A 249 11.72 -13.24 -17.22
N LYS A 250 10.74 -12.39 -16.89
CA LYS A 250 9.51 -12.79 -16.19
C LYS A 250 8.59 -13.75 -16.97
N ASN A 251 8.69 -13.76 -18.30
CA ASN A 251 7.91 -14.63 -19.18
C ASN A 251 8.66 -15.92 -19.59
N SER A 252 9.87 -16.18 -19.06
CA SER A 252 10.66 -17.35 -19.42
C SER A 252 10.04 -18.68 -18.96
N ILE A 253 9.39 -18.66 -17.79
CA ILE A 253 8.66 -19.80 -17.24
C ILE A 253 7.41 -19.33 -16.49
N LEU A 254 6.26 -19.84 -16.92
CA LEU A 254 4.95 -19.56 -16.36
C LEU A 254 4.20 -20.86 -16.15
N ARG A 255 3.29 -20.88 -15.17
CA ARG A 255 2.37 -22.01 -15.00
C ARG A 255 1.46 -22.12 -16.23
N GLY A 256 1.06 -23.34 -16.59
CA GLY A 256 0.17 -23.57 -17.74
C GLY A 256 -1.11 -22.72 -17.70
N ILE A 257 -1.64 -22.48 -16.49
CA ILE A 257 -2.83 -21.66 -16.28
C ILE A 257 -2.67 -20.20 -16.74
N SER A 258 -1.45 -19.67 -16.74
CA SER A 258 -1.14 -18.31 -17.22
C SER A 258 -1.23 -18.16 -18.75
N TYR A 259 -1.50 -19.25 -19.48
CA TYR A 259 -1.73 -19.24 -20.93
C TYR A 259 -3.21 -19.29 -21.31
N THR A 260 -4.11 -19.40 -20.33
CA THR A 260 -5.57 -19.33 -20.55
C THR A 260 -6.04 -17.91 -20.88
N HIS A 261 -7.26 -17.77 -21.42
CA HIS A 261 -7.82 -16.47 -21.81
C HIS A 261 -8.02 -15.51 -20.61
N SER A 262 -8.35 -16.03 -19.43
CA SER A 262 -8.62 -15.20 -18.23
C SER A 262 -7.34 -14.77 -17.51
N ALA A 263 -6.18 -15.32 -17.89
CA ALA A 263 -4.88 -14.99 -17.32
C ALA A 263 -4.39 -13.58 -17.70
N THR A 264 -3.56 -13.00 -16.83
CA THR A 264 -3.03 -11.63 -17.02
C THR A 264 -1.51 -11.57 -17.02
N ALA A 265 -0.79 -12.58 -16.53
CA ALA A 265 0.64 -12.50 -16.27
C ALA A 265 1.45 -12.14 -17.52
N ARG A 266 1.17 -12.78 -18.66
CA ARG A 266 1.91 -12.54 -19.92
C ARG A 266 1.84 -11.09 -20.37
N HIS A 267 0.64 -10.52 -20.38
CA HIS A 267 0.43 -9.12 -20.72
C HIS A 267 1.02 -8.19 -19.66
N ARG A 268 0.84 -8.48 -18.37
CA ARG A 268 1.39 -7.61 -17.31
C ARG A 268 2.91 -7.58 -17.30
N ASN A 269 3.57 -8.68 -17.65
CA ASN A 269 5.01 -8.78 -17.66
C ASN A 269 5.67 -7.93 -18.76
N THR A 270 4.92 -7.46 -19.76
CA THR A 270 5.39 -6.50 -20.76
C THR A 270 5.16 -5.04 -20.36
N LEU A 271 4.46 -4.78 -19.25
CA LEU A 271 4.21 -3.43 -18.75
C LEU A 271 5.33 -2.97 -17.80
N ILE A 272 5.74 -1.71 -17.90
CA ILE A 272 6.59 -1.01 -16.93
C ILE A 272 5.72 -0.03 -16.15
N GLY A 273 5.64 -0.22 -14.83
CA GLY A 273 4.82 0.63 -13.96
C GLY A 273 3.31 0.60 -14.24
N GLY A 274 2.82 -0.38 -15.01
CA GLY A 274 1.42 -0.47 -15.44
C GLY A 274 1.12 0.12 -16.83
N HIS A 275 2.13 0.69 -17.50
CA HIS A 275 2.02 1.21 -18.87
C HIS A 275 2.86 0.39 -19.84
N LYS A 276 2.45 0.33 -21.11
CA LYS A 276 3.31 -0.22 -22.17
C LYS A 276 4.49 0.74 -22.35
N SER A 277 5.70 0.19 -22.36
CA SER A 277 6.91 0.88 -22.78
C SER A 277 7.00 0.99 -24.29
#